data_AF-A0A091T513-F1
#
_entry.id   AF-A0A091T513-F1
#
_cell.length_a   1.000
_cell.length_b   1.000
_cell.length_c   1.000
_cell.angle_alpha   90.00
_cell.angle_beta   90.00
_cell.angle_gamma   90.00
#
_symmetry.space_group_name_H-M   'P 1'
#
loop_
_entity.id
_entity.type
_entity.pdbx_description
1 polymer ?
#
loop_
_entity_poly.entity_id
_entity_poly.type
_entity_poly.pdbx_seq_one_letter_code
_entity_poly.pdbx_strand_id
1 'polypeptide(L)'
;AAQAAAMLHSLGVHTLQLLTQAAACILLFPRFLLTAVMLWLLDFLCIRKKMLTMPTAEEAATLESLKAVWHGQKLDFFKSAHVGSLAPNPEVIQLDGQKRLRILDFARGKRPLILNFGSC
;
A
#
# COMPACT_ATOMS: atom_id res chain seq x y z
N ALA A 1 -26.74 57.93 -18.64
CA ALA A 1 -26.35 57.17 -19.86
C ALA A 1 -24.90 56.66 -19.82
N ALA A 2 -23.89 57.51 -19.54
CA ALA A 2 -22.47 57.12 -19.59
C ALA A 2 -22.05 56.02 -18.57
N GLN A 3 -22.57 56.06 -17.33
CA GLN A 3 -22.26 55.04 -16.31
C GLN A 3 -22.79 53.63 -16.66
N ALA A 4 -23.94 53.53 -17.35
CA ALA A 4 -24.50 52.25 -17.76
C ALA A 4 -23.66 51.58 -18.86
N ALA A 5 -23.11 52.37 -19.80
CA ALA A 5 -22.23 51.88 -20.85
C ALA A 5 -20.87 51.38 -20.30
N ALA A 6 -20.32 52.07 -19.29
CA ALA A 6 -19.08 51.65 -18.62
C ALA A 6 -19.26 50.32 -17.86
N MET A 7 -20.41 50.13 -17.18
CA MET A 7 -20.72 48.89 -16.47
C MET A 7 -20.92 47.70 -17.42
N LEU A 8 -21.62 47.90 -18.55
CA LEU A 8 -21.80 46.89 -19.60
C LEU A 8 -20.45 46.48 -20.24
N HIS A 9 -19.56 47.44 -20.46
CA HIS A 9 -18.22 47.17 -20.99
C HIS A 9 -17.36 46.37 -20.00
N SER A 10 -17.39 46.72 -18.71
CA SER A 10 -16.68 45.98 -17.66
C SER A 10 -17.20 44.54 -17.53
N LEU A 11 -18.53 44.35 -17.52
CA LEU A 11 -19.15 43.03 -17.48
C LEU A 11 -18.76 42.17 -18.69
N GLY A 12 -18.75 42.74 -19.90
CA GLY A 12 -18.34 42.05 -21.12
C GLY A 12 -16.88 41.59 -21.13
N VAL A 13 -15.97 42.40 -20.58
CA VAL A 13 -14.56 42.02 -20.46
C VAL A 13 -14.38 40.88 -19.44
N HIS A 14 -15.07 40.93 -18.29
CA HIS A 14 -15.00 39.86 -17.30
C HIS A 14 -15.60 38.55 -17.79
N THR A 15 -16.72 38.58 -18.53
CA THR A 15 -17.29 37.35 -19.10
C THR A 15 -16.39 36.74 -20.16
N LEU A 16 -15.73 37.56 -21.00
CA LEU A 16 -14.78 37.08 -22.00
C LEU A 16 -13.49 36.50 -21.37
N GLN A 17 -13.02 37.09 -20.26
CA GLN A 17 -11.93 36.54 -19.45
C GLN A 17 -12.29 35.20 -18.80
N LEU A 18 -13.50 35.07 -18.25
CA LEU A 18 -13.98 33.80 -17.69
C LEU A 18 -14.11 32.73 -18.78
N LEU A 19 -14.56 33.09 -19.98
CA LEU A 19 -14.75 32.16 -21.09
C LEU A 19 -13.40 31.66 -21.64
N THR A 20 -12.41 32.54 -21.76
CA THR A 20 -11.04 32.17 -22.15
C THR A 20 -10.34 31.32 -21.09
N GLN A 21 -10.52 31.63 -19.80
CA GLN A 21 -10.00 30.81 -18.71
C GLN A 21 -10.69 29.44 -18.63
N ALA A 22 -12.00 29.38 -18.83
CA ALA A 22 -12.75 28.13 -18.90
C ALA A 22 -12.30 27.26 -20.09
N ALA A 23 -12.12 27.87 -21.26
CA ALA A 23 -11.58 27.17 -22.44
C ALA A 23 -10.15 26.65 -22.20
N ALA A 24 -9.29 27.44 -21.55
CA ALA A 24 -7.95 27.00 -21.16
C ALA A 24 -8.01 25.82 -20.19
N CYS A 25 -8.88 25.86 -19.18
CA CYS A 25 -9.10 24.74 -18.27
C CYS A 25 -9.60 23.48 -19.00
N ILE A 26 -10.58 23.61 -19.91
CA ILE A 26 -11.13 22.49 -20.67
C ILE A 26 -10.08 21.85 -21.59
N LEU A 27 -9.07 22.60 -22.06
CA LEU A 27 -8.01 22.07 -22.92
C LEU A 27 -6.78 21.55 -22.14
N LEU A 28 -6.44 22.17 -21.01
CA LEU A 28 -5.28 21.82 -20.20
C LEU A 28 -5.58 20.69 -19.21
N PHE A 29 -6.76 20.69 -18.60
CA PHE A 29 -7.18 19.67 -17.64
C PHE A 29 -7.20 18.24 -18.20
N PRO A 30 -7.76 17.96 -19.41
CA PRO A 30 -7.75 16.60 -19.95
C PRO A 30 -6.33 16.15 -20.32
N ARG A 31 -5.45 17.06 -20.74
CA ARG A 31 -4.04 16.74 -21.00
C ARG A 31 -3.33 16.36 -19.72
N PHE A 32 -3.51 17.13 -18.66
CA PHE A 32 -2.98 16.83 -17.34
C PHE A 32 -3.50 15.48 -16.82
N LEU A 33 -4.82 15.25 -16.92
CA LEU A 33 -5.44 13.99 -16.50
C LEU A 33 -4.90 12.81 -17.32
N LEU A 34 -4.75 12.95 -18.62
CA LEU A 34 -4.20 11.91 -19.49
C LEU A 34 -2.76 11.58 -19.09
N THR A 35 -1.92 12.60 -18.83
CA THR A 35 -0.54 12.37 -18.37
C THR A 35 -0.49 11.70 -16.99
N ALA A 36 -1.38 12.06 -16.08
CA ALA A 36 -1.47 11.43 -14.76
C ALA A 36 -1.90 9.97 -14.87
N VAL A 37 -2.89 9.66 -15.72
CA VAL A 37 -3.34 8.29 -15.99
C VAL A 37 -2.23 7.49 -16.68
N MET A 38 -1.51 8.06 -17.64
CA MET A 38 -0.41 7.39 -18.32
C MET A 38 0.74 7.06 -17.35
N LEU A 39 1.13 8.02 -16.49
CA LEU A 39 2.14 7.81 -15.46
C LEU A 39 1.69 6.76 -14.45
N TRP A 40 0.43 6.80 -14.02
CA TRP A 40 -0.13 5.80 -13.11
C TRP A 40 -0.15 4.39 -13.71
N LEU A 41 -0.53 4.27 -14.99
CA LEU A 41 -0.46 3.00 -15.72
C LEU A 41 0.98 2.52 -15.89
N LEU A 42 1.92 3.42 -16.17
CA LEU A 42 3.33 3.10 -16.29
C LEU A 42 3.90 2.63 -14.95
N ASP A 43 3.57 3.30 -13.84
CA ASP A 43 3.93 2.86 -12.49
C ASP A 43 3.33 1.50 -12.16
N PHE A 44 2.06 1.27 -12.50
CA PHE A 44 1.40 -0.01 -12.26
C PHE A 44 2.05 -1.13 -13.10
N LEU A 45 2.34 -0.87 -14.37
CA LEU A 45 3.05 -1.78 -15.27
C LEU A 45 4.51 -1.98 -14.84
N CYS A 46 5.18 -0.97 -14.31
CA CYS A 46 6.55 -1.06 -13.79
C CYS A 46 6.60 -1.85 -12.49
N ILE A 47 5.65 -1.65 -11.57
CA ILE A 47 5.51 -2.45 -10.35
C ILE A 47 5.17 -3.90 -10.70
N ARG A 48 4.20 -4.12 -11.58
CA ARG A 48 3.83 -5.46 -12.09
C ARG A 48 4.98 -6.11 -12.83
N LYS A 49 5.68 -5.39 -13.71
CA LYS A 49 6.83 -5.89 -14.46
C LYS A 49 7.98 -6.18 -13.51
N LYS A 50 8.29 -5.35 -12.51
CA LYS A 50 9.31 -5.62 -11.50
C LYS A 50 8.96 -6.85 -10.64
N MET A 51 7.68 -7.09 -10.40
CA MET A 51 7.20 -8.34 -9.78
C MET A 51 7.33 -9.54 -10.74
N LEU A 52 7.10 -9.36 -12.04
CA LEU A 52 7.18 -10.40 -13.09
C LEU A 52 8.60 -10.66 -13.61
N THR A 53 9.52 -9.70 -13.45
CA THR A 53 10.95 -9.72 -13.83
C THR A 53 11.85 -9.74 -12.60
N MET A 54 11.33 -10.22 -11.46
CA MET A 54 12.18 -11.02 -10.59
C MET A 54 12.86 -12.06 -11.48
N PRO A 55 14.18 -12.21 -11.41
CA PRO A 55 14.94 -12.97 -12.39
C PRO A 55 14.32 -14.36 -12.51
N THR A 56 14.09 -14.77 -13.75
CA THR A 56 13.88 -16.16 -14.13
C THR A 56 15.07 -16.96 -13.62
N ALA A 57 15.01 -17.41 -12.37
CA ALA A 57 15.72 -18.59 -11.92
C ALA A 57 14.99 -19.77 -12.56
N GLU A 58 15.30 -19.98 -13.83
CA GLU A 58 15.17 -21.23 -14.58
C GLU A 58 13.84 -21.95 -14.37
N GLU A 59 12.80 -21.55 -15.12
CA GLU A 59 11.66 -22.30 -15.66
C GLU A 59 11.12 -23.58 -14.94
N ALA A 60 11.31 -23.70 -13.62
CA ALA A 60 10.91 -24.80 -12.75
C ALA A 60 11.25 -24.55 -11.25
N ALA A 61 11.66 -23.33 -10.85
CA ALA A 61 11.46 -22.91 -9.46
C ALA A 61 9.95 -22.74 -9.25
N THR A 62 9.31 -23.90 -9.05
CA THR A 62 7.92 -24.29 -9.22
C THR A 62 6.95 -23.14 -8.98
N LEU A 63 5.91 -23.01 -9.81
CA LEU A 63 4.80 -22.10 -9.53
C LEU A 63 4.28 -22.25 -8.09
N GLU A 64 4.40 -23.45 -7.51
CA GLU A 64 4.17 -23.75 -6.09
C GLU A 64 5.13 -23.03 -5.12
N SER A 65 6.41 -22.89 -5.43
CA SER A 65 7.36 -22.09 -4.64
C SER A 65 7.04 -20.60 -4.69
N LEU A 66 6.68 -20.07 -5.87
CA LEU A 66 6.25 -18.67 -5.99
C LEU A 66 4.93 -18.45 -5.23
N LYS A 67 3.99 -19.39 -5.35
CA LYS A 67 2.73 -19.40 -4.59
C LYS A 67 3.00 -19.51 -3.09
N ALA A 68 3.96 -20.30 -2.65
CA ALA A 68 4.35 -20.40 -1.25
C ALA A 68 4.97 -19.10 -0.73
N VAL A 69 5.84 -18.44 -1.50
CA VAL A 69 6.41 -17.13 -1.16
C VAL A 69 5.30 -16.08 -1.08
N TRP A 70 4.39 -16.05 -2.06
CA TRP A 70 3.25 -15.12 -2.06
C TRP A 70 2.28 -15.38 -0.91
N HIS A 71 1.98 -16.64 -0.62
CA HIS A 71 1.18 -17.03 0.54
C HIS A 71 1.88 -16.64 1.85
N GLY A 72 3.20 -16.80 1.94
CA GLY A 72 4.01 -16.35 3.06
C GLY A 72 3.90 -14.84 3.27
N GLN A 73 4.10 -14.04 2.22
CA GLN A 73 3.95 -12.58 2.29
C GLN A 73 2.53 -12.14 2.66
N LYS A 74 1.51 -12.81 2.11
CA LYS A 74 0.12 -12.53 2.47
C LYS A 74 -0.15 -12.86 3.95
N LEU A 75 0.32 -14.00 4.45
CA LEU A 75 0.18 -14.39 5.85
C LEU A 75 0.96 -13.47 6.79
N ASP A 76 2.12 -12.97 6.35
CA ASP A 76 2.92 -12.00 7.11
C ASP A 76 2.16 -10.70 7.36
N PHE A 77 1.37 -10.24 6.39
CA PHE A 77 0.53 -9.06 6.56
C PHE A 77 -0.57 -9.25 7.64
N PHE A 78 -0.97 -10.49 7.89
CA PHE A 78 -1.95 -10.84 8.92
C PHE A 78 -1.32 -11.34 10.23
N LYS A 79 0.02 -11.30 10.35
CA LYS A 79 0.68 -11.65 11.61
C LYS A 79 0.24 -10.67 12.68
N SER A 80 -0.16 -11.19 13.84
CA SER A 80 -0.48 -10.37 15.01
C SER A 80 0.78 -9.87 15.72
N ALA A 81 1.92 -10.55 15.55
CA ALA A 81 3.20 -10.22 16.16
C ALA A 81 4.04 -9.31 15.26
N HIS A 82 4.48 -8.16 15.78
CA HIS A 82 5.37 -7.24 15.09
C HIS A 82 6.52 -6.80 16.02
N VAL A 83 7.65 -6.38 15.44
CA VAL A 83 8.77 -5.85 16.23
C VAL A 83 8.36 -4.53 16.88
N GLY A 84 8.62 -4.39 18.18
CA GLY A 84 8.25 -3.19 18.95
C GLY A 84 6.80 -3.19 19.46
N SER A 85 5.95 -4.12 19.03
CA SER A 85 4.63 -4.32 19.63
C SER A 85 4.71 -5.24 20.87
N LEU A 86 3.62 -5.30 21.63
CA LEU A 86 3.48 -6.32 22.68
C LEU A 86 3.56 -7.72 22.07
N ALA A 87 4.29 -8.62 22.74
CA ALA A 87 4.37 -10.01 22.33
C ALA A 87 3.02 -10.71 22.57
N PRO A 88 2.45 -11.44 21.58
CA PRO A 88 1.26 -12.24 21.82
C PRO A 88 1.48 -13.26 22.93
N ASN A 89 0.45 -13.53 23.73
CA ASN A 89 0.50 -14.47 24.85
C ASN A 89 -0.45 -15.68 24.65
N PRO A 90 -0.22 -16.51 23.62
CA PRO A 90 -1.04 -17.68 23.35
C PRO A 90 -0.79 -18.80 24.36
N GLU A 91 -1.71 -19.76 24.42
CA GLU A 91 -1.60 -20.95 25.24
C GLU A 91 -0.62 -21.97 24.64
N VAL A 92 0.13 -22.62 25.51
CA VAL A 92 1.09 -23.70 25.22
C VAL A 92 0.91 -24.83 26.22
N ILE A 93 1.33 -26.03 25.83
CA ILE A 93 1.27 -27.22 26.68
C ILE A 93 2.70 -27.59 27.08
N GLN A 94 2.98 -27.61 28.38
CA GLN A 94 4.22 -28.14 28.90
C GLN A 94 4.18 -29.68 28.86
N LEU A 95 5.21 -30.29 28.28
CA LEU A 95 5.29 -31.74 28.09
C LEU A 95 5.26 -32.48 29.45
N ASP A 96 5.98 -31.95 30.43
CA ASP A 96 5.94 -32.47 31.80
C ASP A 96 4.58 -32.20 32.43
N GLY A 97 3.75 -33.24 32.51
CA GLY A 97 2.44 -33.20 33.16
C GLY A 97 1.31 -32.58 32.33
N GLN A 98 1.50 -32.37 31.02
CA GLN A 98 0.49 -31.82 30.09
C GLN A 98 -0.22 -30.56 30.60
N LYS A 99 0.52 -29.71 31.31
CA LYS A 99 -0.05 -28.49 31.90
C LYS A 99 -0.22 -27.42 30.83
N ARG A 100 -1.41 -26.82 30.77
CA ARG A 100 -1.66 -25.62 29.96
C ARG A 100 -1.07 -24.40 30.65
N LEU A 101 -0.22 -23.69 29.93
CA LEU A 101 0.43 -22.44 30.32
C LEU A 101 0.33 -21.46 29.18
N ARG A 102 0.84 -20.25 29.34
CA ARG A 102 1.02 -19.29 28.23
C ARG A 102 2.49 -18.98 28.01
N ILE A 103 2.81 -18.49 26.81
CA ILE A 103 4.20 -18.20 26.43
C ILE A 103 4.89 -17.26 27.42
N LEU A 104 4.20 -16.22 27.88
CA LEU A 104 4.80 -15.22 28.78
C LEU A 104 4.96 -15.71 30.22
N ASP A 105 4.34 -16.83 30.61
CA ASP A 105 4.55 -17.43 31.93
C ASP A 105 5.99 -17.97 32.10
N PHE A 106 6.70 -18.19 30.98
CA PHE A 106 8.12 -18.58 30.97
C PHE A 106 9.08 -17.40 31.05
N ALA A 107 8.58 -16.15 30.96
CA ALA A 107 9.42 -14.97 31.08
C ALA A 107 9.90 -14.78 32.53
N ARG A 108 11.15 -14.32 32.71
CA ARG A 108 11.76 -14.10 34.03
C ARG A 108 12.15 -12.64 34.20
N GLY A 109 11.21 -11.83 34.71
CA GLY A 109 11.40 -10.39 34.90
C GLY A 109 11.78 -9.70 33.59
N LYS A 110 12.93 -9.02 33.56
CA LYS A 110 13.44 -8.28 32.39
C LYS A 110 14.33 -9.11 31.45
N ARG A 111 14.57 -10.40 31.75
CA ARG A 111 15.44 -11.25 30.92
C ARG A 111 14.73 -11.56 29.59
N PRO A 112 15.40 -11.39 28.43
CA PRO A 112 14.84 -11.78 27.14
C PRO A 112 14.45 -13.27 27.12
N LEU A 113 13.26 -13.56 26.61
CA LEU A 113 12.76 -14.91 26.33
C LEU A 113 12.86 -15.16 24.83
N ILE A 114 13.65 -16.17 24.42
CA ILE A 114 13.84 -16.54 23.02
C ILE A 114 12.98 -17.78 22.75
N LEU A 115 12.18 -17.72 21.69
CA LEU A 115 11.29 -18.82 21.28
C LEU A 115 11.83 -19.43 19.98
N ASN A 116 11.90 -20.76 19.94
CA ASN A 116 12.23 -21.51 18.75
C ASN A 116 11.09 -22.50 18.48
N PHE A 117 10.34 -22.26 17.40
CA PHE A 117 9.23 -23.11 16.99
C PHE A 117 9.75 -24.11 15.95
N GLY A 118 9.44 -25.39 16.15
CA GLY A 118 9.81 -26.47 15.23
C GLY A 118 8.94 -27.71 15.47
N SER A 119 9.06 -28.68 14.57
CA SER A 119 8.46 -30.01 14.66
C SER A 119 9.52 -31.08 14.46
N CYS A 120 9.31 -32.26 15.05
CA CYS A 120 10.11 -33.45 14.73
C CYS A 120 9.66 -34.11 13.43
#